data_AF-A0A7S2FI10-F1
#
_entry.id   AF-A0A7S2FI10-F1
#
_cell.length_a   1.000
_cell.length_b   1.000
_cell.length_c   1.000
_cell.angle_alpha   90.00
_cell.angle_beta   90.00
_cell.angle_gamma   90.00
#
_symmetry.space_group_name_H-M   'P 1'
#
loop_
_entity.id
_entity.type
_entity.pdbx_description
1 polymer ?
#
loop_
_entity_poly.entity_id
_entity_poly.type
_entity_poly.pdbx_seq_one_letter_code
_entity_poly.pdbx_strand_id
1 'polypeptide(L)'
;RVCKGASEEPFELPPIFNGCSETLPAEAELEARDLYWGVICNSNLVPGSPQAAEALETLARVSELNPFIGEPHVVRAQLLLAAGDIEGGRAAAEEGLRIICMWGTVWDKRLPWEAWIAWARVIAQMAESGKTWPANSWETINLGLVKQ
;
A
#
# COMPACT_ATOMS: atom_id res chain seq x y z
N ARG A 1 -7.24 -28.19 -3.56
CA ARG A 1 -7.45 -29.16 -2.45
C ARG A 1 -7.91 -28.34 -1.25
N VAL A 2 -9.17 -28.45 -0.83
CA VAL A 2 -9.66 -27.77 0.39
C VAL A 2 -9.35 -28.68 1.57
N CYS A 3 -8.68 -28.15 2.60
CA CYS A 3 -8.34 -28.87 3.82
C CYS A 3 -9.64 -29.34 4.50
N LYS A 4 -9.83 -30.66 4.63
CA LYS A 4 -10.88 -31.23 5.48
C LYS A 4 -10.36 -31.25 6.92
N GLY A 5 -10.41 -30.09 7.58
CA GLY A 5 -10.15 -29.96 9.01
C GLY A 5 -11.29 -30.59 9.82
N ALA A 6 -10.92 -31.28 10.90
CA ALA A 6 -11.83 -32.01 11.78
C ALA A 6 -12.37 -31.09 12.89
N SER A 7 -13.62 -30.65 12.78
CA SER A 7 -14.55 -30.31 13.87
C SER A 7 -15.89 -29.84 13.26
N GLU A 8 -17.02 -30.07 13.94
CA GLU A 8 -18.35 -29.61 13.52
C GLU A 8 -18.58 -28.11 13.80
N GLU A 9 -17.57 -27.40 14.31
CA GLU A 9 -17.65 -25.96 14.59
C GLU A 9 -17.32 -25.13 13.34
N PRO A 10 -18.02 -24.01 13.10
CA PRO A 10 -17.78 -23.15 11.96
C PRO A 10 -16.38 -22.54 12.04
N PHE A 11 -15.51 -22.94 11.10
CA PHE A 11 -14.17 -22.36 10.91
C PHE A 11 -14.29 -21.10 10.06
N GLU A 12 -13.95 -19.94 10.62
CA GLU A 12 -13.83 -18.69 9.85
C GLU A 12 -12.60 -18.76 8.94
N LEU A 13 -12.82 -18.69 7.63
CA LEU A 13 -11.73 -18.67 6.66
C LEU A 13 -10.94 -17.36 6.80
N PRO A 14 -9.59 -17.41 6.73
CA PRO A 14 -8.80 -16.20 6.67
C PRO A 14 -9.26 -15.30 5.51
N PRO A 15 -9.35 -13.97 5.70
CA PRO A 15 -9.90 -13.08 4.69
C PRO A 15 -8.97 -12.90 3.47
N ILE A 16 -7.74 -13.43 3.52
CA ILE A 16 -6.77 -13.43 2.43
C ILE A 16 -7.23 -14.29 1.24
N PHE A 17 -6.78 -13.92 0.03
CA PHE A 17 -7.19 -14.58 -1.22
C PHE A 17 -8.72 -14.68 -1.38
N ASN A 18 -9.42 -13.60 -1.02
CA ASN A 18 -10.87 -13.50 -1.03
C ASN A 18 -11.54 -14.66 -0.26
N GLY A 19 -11.13 -14.89 1.00
CA GLY A 19 -11.63 -16.02 1.78
C GLY A 19 -11.13 -17.37 1.25
N CYS A 20 -9.87 -17.44 0.81
CA CYS A 20 -9.28 -18.64 0.19
C CYS A 20 -10.04 -19.17 -1.04
N SER A 21 -10.77 -18.30 -1.75
CA SER A 21 -11.52 -18.64 -2.97
C SER A 21 -10.75 -18.35 -4.25
N GLU A 22 -9.72 -17.51 -4.17
CA GLU A 22 -8.90 -17.10 -5.31
C GLU A 22 -7.45 -17.58 -5.16
N THR A 23 -6.72 -17.55 -6.27
CA THR A 23 -5.29 -17.85 -6.31
C THR A 23 -4.60 -16.79 -7.14
N LEU A 24 -3.40 -16.37 -6.71
CA LEU A 24 -2.54 -15.49 -7.48
C LEU A 24 -1.67 -16.32 -8.43
N PRO A 25 -1.75 -16.10 -9.76
CA PRO A 25 -0.84 -16.75 -10.69
C PRO A 25 0.61 -16.31 -10.46
N ALA A 26 1.56 -17.23 -10.58
CA ALA A 26 2.97 -16.96 -10.30
C ALA A 26 3.55 -15.90 -11.25
N GLU A 27 3.11 -15.89 -12.51
CA GLU A 27 3.46 -14.90 -13.51
C GLU A 27 2.98 -13.49 -13.13
N ALA A 28 1.77 -13.38 -12.57
CA ALA A 28 1.21 -12.11 -12.13
C ALA A 28 1.94 -11.60 -10.88
N GLU A 29 2.29 -12.49 -9.94
CA GLU A 29 3.12 -12.14 -8.79
C GLU A 29 4.50 -11.63 -9.20
N LEU A 30 5.16 -12.32 -10.14
CA LEU A 30 6.48 -11.94 -10.65
C LEU A 30 6.44 -10.57 -11.36
N GLU A 31 5.45 -10.36 -12.22
CA GLU A 31 5.28 -9.08 -12.92
C GLU A 31 4.99 -7.94 -11.93
N ALA A 32 4.09 -8.15 -10.98
CA ALA A 32 3.80 -7.17 -9.92
C ALA A 32 5.05 -6.82 -9.10
N ARG A 33 5.86 -7.82 -8.76
CA ARG A 33 7.13 -7.63 -8.05
C ARG A 33 8.09 -6.75 -8.85
N ASP A 34 8.31 -7.06 -10.11
CA ASP A 34 9.31 -6.39 -10.93
C ASP A 34 8.90 -4.94 -11.25
N LEU A 35 7.61 -4.71 -11.53
CA LEU A 35 7.05 -3.37 -11.71
C LEU A 35 7.15 -2.53 -10.43
N TYR A 36 6.75 -3.09 -9.29
CA TYR A 36 6.86 -2.41 -8.00
C TYR A 36 8.31 -2.05 -7.68
N TRP A 37 9.23 -3.01 -7.87
CA TRP A 37 10.65 -2.78 -7.61
C TRP A 37 11.23 -1.69 -8.52
N GLY A 38 10.81 -1.65 -9.79
CA GLY A 38 11.17 -0.59 -10.72
C GLY A 38 10.77 0.81 -10.22
N VAL A 39 9.56 0.95 -9.70
CA VAL A 39 9.10 2.21 -9.08
C VAL A 39 9.93 2.56 -7.84
N ILE A 40 10.16 1.58 -6.97
CA ILE A 40 10.92 1.77 -5.73
C ILE A 40 12.38 2.19 -5.97
N CYS A 41 13.02 1.62 -6.98
CA CYS A 41 14.41 1.97 -7.33
C CYS A 41 14.55 3.30 -8.06
N ASN A 42 13.44 3.91 -8.51
CA ASN A 42 13.48 5.17 -9.22
C ASN A 42 13.67 6.34 -8.25
N SER A 43 14.87 6.92 -8.23
CA SER A 43 15.21 8.07 -7.38
C SER A 43 14.64 9.41 -7.87
N ASN A 44 14.03 9.47 -9.05
CA ASN A 44 13.67 10.72 -9.74
C ASN A 44 12.14 10.99 -9.74
N LEU A 45 11.41 10.48 -8.77
CA LEU A 45 9.96 10.69 -8.65
C LEU A 45 9.66 12.09 -8.08
N VAL A 46 9.79 13.10 -8.93
CA VAL A 46 9.41 14.48 -8.60
C VAL A 46 7.91 14.65 -8.79
N PRO A 47 7.16 15.20 -7.80
CA PRO A 47 5.73 15.44 -7.94
C PRO A 47 5.38 16.26 -9.20
N GLY A 48 4.35 15.83 -9.93
CA GLY A 48 3.92 16.46 -11.18
C GLY A 48 4.82 16.18 -12.40
N SER A 49 5.90 15.42 -12.26
CA SER A 49 6.71 14.98 -13.40
C SER A 49 6.02 13.86 -14.18
N PRO A 50 6.36 13.68 -15.48
CA PRO A 50 5.91 12.52 -16.26
C PRO A 50 6.27 11.18 -15.60
N GLN A 51 7.43 11.10 -14.94
CA GLN A 51 7.89 9.90 -14.24
C GLN A 51 7.02 9.59 -13.02
N ALA A 52 6.56 10.61 -12.29
CA ALA A 52 5.63 10.41 -11.18
C ALA A 52 4.24 9.95 -11.68
N ALA A 53 3.76 10.47 -12.81
CA ALA A 53 2.53 10.00 -13.43
C ALA A 53 2.65 8.54 -13.89
N GLU A 54 3.75 8.17 -14.55
CA GLU A 54 4.04 6.79 -14.95
C GLU A 54 4.13 5.84 -13.73
N ALA A 55 4.74 6.30 -12.63
CA ALA A 55 4.79 5.53 -11.39
C ALA A 55 3.39 5.31 -10.78
N LEU A 56 2.49 6.30 -10.83
CA LEU A 56 1.11 6.15 -10.37
C LEU A 56 0.35 5.08 -11.16
N GLU A 57 0.48 5.09 -12.49
CA GLU A 57 -0.12 4.08 -13.38
C GLU A 57 0.50 2.70 -13.13
N THR A 58 1.82 2.64 -12.96
CA THR A 58 2.54 1.39 -12.67
C THR A 58 2.08 0.79 -11.34
N LEU A 59 1.92 1.60 -10.29
CA LEU A 59 1.44 1.13 -8.99
C LEU A 59 -0.03 0.70 -9.02
N ALA A 60 -0.87 1.36 -9.83
CA ALA A 60 -2.22 0.90 -10.09
C ALA A 60 -2.20 -0.49 -10.75
N ARG A 61 -1.37 -0.67 -11.78
CA ARG A 61 -1.19 -1.95 -12.46
C ARG A 61 -0.67 -3.06 -11.54
N VAL A 62 0.28 -2.75 -10.66
CA VAL A 62 0.76 -3.69 -9.62
C VAL A 62 -0.40 -4.17 -8.74
N SER A 63 -1.29 -3.25 -8.36
CA SER A 63 -2.45 -3.55 -7.50
C SER A 63 -3.52 -4.37 -8.24
N GLU A 64 -3.62 -4.24 -9.56
CA GLU A 64 -4.46 -5.12 -10.38
C GLU A 64 -3.87 -6.54 -10.52
N LEU A 65 -2.56 -6.63 -10.72
CA LEU A 65 -1.86 -7.92 -10.87
C LEU A 65 -1.84 -8.70 -9.56
N ASN A 66 -1.64 -8.01 -8.44
CA ASN A 66 -1.64 -8.59 -7.10
C ASN A 66 -2.50 -7.73 -6.15
N PRO A 67 -3.83 -7.98 -6.09
CA PRO A 67 -4.74 -7.23 -5.23
C PRO A 67 -4.60 -7.55 -3.74
N PHE A 68 -3.70 -8.47 -3.38
CA PHE A 68 -3.54 -8.95 -2.02
C PHE A 68 -2.39 -8.27 -1.27
N ILE A 69 -1.68 -7.32 -1.86
CA ILE A 69 -0.56 -6.60 -1.22
C ILE A 69 -0.90 -5.14 -1.00
N GLY A 70 -0.57 -4.58 0.17
CA GLY A 70 -0.98 -3.23 0.54
C GLY A 70 0.08 -2.17 0.33
N GLU A 71 1.36 -2.54 0.30
CA GLU A 71 2.48 -1.62 0.17
C GLU A 71 2.46 -0.80 -1.13
N PRO A 72 2.08 -1.34 -2.31
CA PRO A 72 1.88 -0.54 -3.51
C PRO A 72 0.83 0.57 -3.33
N HIS A 73 -0.25 0.28 -2.61
CA HIS A 73 -1.27 1.28 -2.29
C HIS A 73 -0.72 2.40 -1.41
N VAL A 74 0.08 2.06 -0.39
CA VAL A 74 0.70 3.06 0.50
C VAL A 74 1.68 3.96 -0.26
N VAL A 75 2.50 3.40 -1.15
CA VAL A 75 3.42 4.18 -1.99
C VAL A 75 2.63 5.06 -2.97
N ARG A 76 1.58 4.51 -3.59
CA ARG A 76 0.70 5.26 -4.50
C ARG A 76 0.02 6.41 -3.77
N ALA A 77 -0.44 6.18 -2.54
CA ALA A 77 -1.06 7.20 -1.71
C ALA A 77 -0.14 8.40 -1.47
N GLN A 78 1.13 8.14 -1.14
CA GLN A 78 2.13 9.20 -0.97
C GLN A 78 2.34 10.02 -2.25
N LEU A 79 2.38 9.37 -3.42
CA LEU A 79 2.53 10.06 -4.70
C LEU A 79 1.29 10.89 -5.07
N LEU A 80 0.09 10.37 -4.81
CA LEU A 80 -1.17 11.09 -5.03
C LEU A 80 -1.25 12.35 -4.16
N LEU A 81 -0.92 12.24 -2.86
CA LEU A 81 -0.88 13.41 -1.99
C LEU A 81 0.15 14.44 -2.44
N ALA A 82 1.32 14.00 -2.89
CA ALA A 82 2.34 14.90 -3.43
C ALA A 82 1.88 15.59 -4.73
N ALA A 83 1.02 14.95 -5.51
CA ALA A 83 0.37 15.54 -6.70
C ALA A 83 -0.85 16.41 -6.36
N GLY A 84 -1.25 16.49 -5.09
CA GLY A 84 -2.42 17.26 -4.63
C GLY A 84 -3.75 16.52 -4.70
N ASP A 85 -3.76 15.24 -5.08
CA ASP A 85 -4.97 14.40 -5.05
C ASP A 85 -5.18 13.85 -3.64
N ILE A 86 -5.79 14.67 -2.79
CA ILE A 86 -6.02 14.37 -1.38
C ILE A 86 -6.96 13.18 -1.19
N GLU A 87 -8.05 13.14 -1.96
CA GLU A 87 -9.07 12.10 -1.85
C GLU A 87 -8.53 10.76 -2.34
N GLY A 88 -7.88 10.74 -3.50
CA GLY A 88 -7.24 9.53 -4.02
C GLY A 88 -6.12 9.02 -3.11
N GLY A 89 -5.32 9.94 -2.55
CA GLY A 89 -4.28 9.62 -1.59
C GLY A 89 -4.84 8.99 -0.32
N ARG A 90 -5.90 9.54 0.26
CA ARG A 90 -6.59 8.96 1.43
C ARG A 90 -7.09 7.55 1.15
N ALA A 91 -7.88 7.39 0.07
CA ALA A 91 -8.49 6.12 -0.28
C ALA A 91 -7.44 5.02 -0.49
N ALA A 92 -6.33 5.34 -1.17
CA ALA A 92 -5.23 4.42 -1.35
C ALA A 92 -4.53 4.06 -0.02
N ALA A 93 -4.34 5.02 0.88
CA ALA A 93 -3.73 4.77 2.19
C ALA A 93 -4.59 3.86 3.07
N GLU A 94 -5.90 4.10 3.09
CA GLU A 94 -6.87 3.29 3.85
C GLU A 94 -6.94 1.86 3.31
N GLU A 95 -6.93 1.68 1.99
CA GLU A 95 -6.92 0.36 1.36
C GLU A 95 -5.61 -0.40 1.65
N GLY A 96 -4.46 0.27 1.52
CA GLY A 96 -3.17 -0.31 1.88
C GLY A 96 -3.12 -0.74 3.34
N LEU A 97 -3.61 0.12 4.25
CA LEU A 97 -3.71 -0.19 5.67
C LEU A 97 -4.58 -1.42 5.93
N ARG A 98 -5.75 -1.49 5.27
CA ARG A 98 -6.68 -2.62 5.39
C ARG A 98 -6.01 -3.94 4.99
N ILE A 99 -5.35 -3.98 3.84
CA ILE A 99 -4.67 -5.18 3.31
C ILE A 99 -3.50 -5.60 4.21
N ILE A 100 -2.66 -4.66 4.63
CA ILE A 100 -1.52 -4.95 5.52
C ILE A 100 -2.00 -5.49 6.88
N CYS A 101 -3.11 -4.96 7.40
CA CYS A 101 -3.73 -5.49 8.63
C CYS A 101 -4.28 -6.91 8.42
N MET A 102 -4.91 -7.18 7.27
CA MET A 102 -5.45 -8.51 6.97
C MET A 102 -4.40 -9.60 6.92
N TRP A 103 -3.22 -9.31 6.37
CA TRP A 103 -2.12 -10.28 6.32
C TRP A 103 -1.36 -10.43 7.64
N GLY A 104 -1.26 -9.37 8.43
CA GLY A 104 -0.42 -9.35 9.64
C GLY A 104 1.07 -9.52 9.35
N THR A 105 1.48 -9.31 8.10
CA THR A 105 2.88 -9.32 7.64
C THR A 105 3.02 -8.42 6.42
N VAL A 106 4.26 -8.17 6.01
CA VAL A 106 4.58 -7.33 4.85
C VAL A 106 5.09 -8.17 3.70
N TRP A 107 4.68 -7.87 2.50
CA TRP A 107 5.25 -8.39 1.27
C TRP A 107 6.58 -7.69 0.98
N ASP A 108 6.65 -6.37 1.18
CA ASP A 108 7.91 -5.62 1.09
C ASP A 108 8.68 -5.67 2.42
N LYS A 109 9.83 -6.37 2.40
CA LYS A 109 10.69 -6.60 3.57
C LYS A 109 11.67 -5.46 3.90
N ARG A 110 11.69 -4.36 3.15
CA ARG A 110 12.60 -3.22 3.42
C ARG A 110 12.30 -2.52 4.74
N LEU A 111 11.04 -2.52 5.15
CA LEU A 111 10.56 -1.92 6.38
C LEU A 111 9.76 -2.96 7.19
N PRO A 112 9.79 -2.89 8.53
CA PRO A 112 8.96 -3.76 9.37
C PRO A 112 7.48 -3.42 9.20
N TRP A 113 6.61 -4.36 9.58
CA TRP A 113 5.15 -4.22 9.46
C TRP A 113 4.61 -2.98 10.18
N GLU A 114 5.12 -2.70 11.38
CA GLU A 114 4.73 -1.54 12.18
C GLU A 114 5.05 -0.22 11.47
N ALA A 115 6.16 -0.16 10.72
CA ALA A 115 6.54 1.04 9.98
C ALA A 115 5.58 1.29 8.81
N TRP A 116 5.18 0.24 8.08
CA TRP A 116 4.18 0.35 7.02
C TRP A 116 2.80 0.77 7.56
N ILE A 117 2.36 0.18 8.68
CA ILE A 117 1.14 0.57 9.37
C ILE A 117 1.18 2.04 9.81
N ALA A 118 2.28 2.46 10.44
CA ALA A 118 2.43 3.83 10.90
C ALA A 118 2.40 4.81 9.73
N TRP A 119 3.09 4.48 8.63
CA TRP A 119 3.15 5.33 7.45
C TRP A 119 1.78 5.48 6.77
N ALA A 120 1.07 4.37 6.55
CA ALA A 120 -0.27 4.41 5.97
C ALA A 120 -1.25 5.25 6.82
N ARG A 121 -1.17 5.14 8.16
CA ARG A 121 -1.99 5.94 9.08
C ARG A 121 -1.64 7.43 9.02
N VAL A 122 -0.36 7.79 8.97
CA VAL A 122 0.08 9.18 8.84
C VAL A 122 -0.45 9.78 7.54
N ILE A 123 -0.34 9.05 6.42
CA ILE A 123 -0.89 9.50 5.12
C ILE A 123 -2.39 9.76 5.22
N ALA A 124 -3.17 8.79 5.71
CA ALA A 124 -4.63 8.93 5.83
C ALA A 124 -5.04 10.09 6.75
N GLN A 125 -4.38 10.23 7.91
CA GLN A 125 -4.66 11.31 8.86
C GLN A 125 -4.26 12.69 8.33
N MET A 126 -3.16 12.79 7.59
CA MET A 126 -2.76 14.04 6.95
C MET A 126 -3.77 14.45 5.89
N ALA A 127 -4.20 13.53 5.04
CA ALA A 127 -5.23 13.76 4.04
C ALA A 127 -6.55 14.25 4.66
N GLU A 128 -6.97 13.65 5.78
CA GLU A 128 -8.18 14.05 6.50
C GLU A 128 -8.04 15.41 7.21
N SER A 129 -6.86 15.73 7.71
CA SER A 129 -6.62 16.99 8.44
C SER A 129 -6.66 18.24 7.56
N GLY A 130 -6.62 18.08 6.23
CA GLY A 130 -6.52 19.18 5.26
C GLY A 130 -5.20 19.96 5.34
N LYS A 131 -4.21 19.46 6.09
CA LYS A 131 -2.86 20.03 6.14
C LYS A 131 -2.13 19.75 4.82
N THR A 132 -1.30 20.69 4.41
CA THR A 132 -0.44 20.54 3.23
C THR A 132 0.48 19.33 3.41
N TRP A 133 0.53 18.48 2.38
CA TRP A 133 1.48 17.38 2.33
C TRP A 133 2.92 17.93 2.27
N PRO A 134 3.89 17.34 3.00
CA PRO A 134 5.28 17.79 2.97
C PRO A 134 5.88 17.89 1.57
N ALA A 135 6.65 18.93 1.32
CA ALA A 135 7.32 19.15 0.05
C ALA A 135 8.65 18.37 -0.07
N ASN A 136 9.23 17.94 1.05
CA ASN A 136 10.54 17.28 1.09
C ASN A 136 10.68 16.33 2.29
N SER A 137 11.73 15.50 2.26
CA SER A 137 11.99 14.48 3.28
C SER A 137 12.19 15.05 4.69
N TRP A 138 12.70 16.28 4.82
CA TRP A 138 12.89 16.91 6.12
C TRP A 138 11.56 17.26 6.79
N GLU A 139 10.63 17.83 6.02
CA GLU A 139 9.25 18.08 6.49
C GLU A 139 8.52 16.77 6.79
N THR A 140 8.76 15.72 6.01
CA THR A 140 8.20 14.37 6.27
C THR A 140 8.61 13.82 7.64
N ILE A 141 9.87 14.02 8.06
CA ILE A 141 10.35 13.58 9.39
C ILE A 141 9.60 14.32 10.51
N ASN A 142 9.14 15.54 10.26
CA ASN A 142 8.40 16.37 11.22
C ASN A 142 6.89 16.09 11.25
N LEU A 143 6.40 15.10 10.48
CA LEU A 143 5.00 14.67 10.53
C LEU A 143 4.59 14.01 11.86
N GLY A 144 5.53 13.78 12.78
CA GLY A 144 5.29 13.16 14.07
C GLY A 144 4.07 13.75 14.78
N LEU A 145 2.99 12.96 14.87
CA LEU A 145 1.71 13.34 15.47
C LEU A 145 1.74 13.23 16.99
N VAL A 146 2.78 13.81 17.61
CA VAL A 146 2.79 13.98 19.07
C VAL A 146 1.79 15.10 19.37
N LYS A 147 0.60 14.72 19.83
CA LYS A 147 -0.28 15.65 20.54
C LYS A 147 0.48 16.09 21.79
N GLN A 148 0.79 17.38 21.89
CA GLN A 148 1.18 17.98 23.16
C GLN A 148 -0.02 18.01 24.11
#